data_AF-A0AAN8MQ13-F1
#
_entry.id   AF-A0AAN8MQ13-F1
#
_cell.length_a   1.000
_cell.length_b   1.000
_cell.length_c   1.000
_cell.angle_alpha   90.00
_cell.angle_beta   90.00
_cell.angle_gamma   90.00
#
_symmetry.space_group_name_H-M   'P 1'
#
loop_
_entity.id
_entity.type
_entity.pdbx_description
1 polymer ?
#
loop_
_entity_poly.entity_id
_entity_poly.type
_entity_poly.pdbx_seq_one_letter_code
_entity_poly.pdbx_strand_id
1 'polypeptide(L)'
;MSPSVFRESVPVGGILYLTATVVYTEPAPTGGSRVQIRVDSKVRDVHHSSLRNTGTFTYTFDTEEEFKVLPKTYGEFVSYIDARKKAEAERSWADTSDDVPDTLEASVVE
;
A
#
# COMPACT_ATOMS: atom_id res chain seq x y z
N MET A 1 0.23 -2.00 9.22
CA MET A 1 -0.84 -1.53 8.30
C MET A 1 -0.74 -0.01 8.09
N SER A 2 -0.72 0.46 6.85
CA SER A 2 -0.63 1.92 6.57
C SER A 2 -2.01 2.56 6.52
N PRO A 3 -2.26 3.63 7.29
CA PRO A 3 -3.57 4.26 7.31
C PRO A 3 -3.86 4.91 5.94
N SER A 4 -4.99 4.54 5.33
CA SER A 4 -5.47 5.11 4.08
C SER A 4 -6.17 6.44 4.34
N VAL A 5 -5.40 7.52 4.46
CA VAL A 5 -5.92 8.86 4.75
C VAL A 5 -5.71 9.79 3.56
N PHE A 6 -6.79 10.45 3.13
CA PHE A 6 -6.71 11.59 2.24
C PHE A 6 -6.20 12.80 3.03
N ARG A 7 -5.11 13.40 2.59
CA ARG A 7 -4.54 14.59 3.24
C ARG A 7 -5.29 15.86 2.89
N GLU A 8 -6.01 15.86 1.78
CA GLU A 8 -6.84 16.99 1.34
C GLU A 8 -8.27 16.49 1.08
N SER A 9 -9.26 17.37 1.28
CA SER A 9 -10.66 17.04 1.04
C SER A 9 -10.92 16.84 -0.46
N VAL A 10 -11.79 15.89 -0.80
CA VAL A 10 -12.31 15.72 -2.17
C VAL A 10 -13.63 16.49 -2.27
N PRO A 11 -13.71 17.57 -3.06
CA PRO A 11 -14.94 18.34 -3.20
C PRO A 11 -15.99 17.57 -4.02
N VAL A 12 -17.27 17.76 -3.69
CA VAL A 12 -18.38 17.19 -4.44
C VAL A 12 -18.38 17.79 -5.85
N GLY A 13 -18.47 16.92 -6.86
CA GLY A 13 -18.37 17.33 -8.27
C GLY A 13 -16.93 17.45 -8.80
N GLY A 14 -15.91 17.22 -7.96
CA GLY A 14 -14.52 17.05 -8.41
C GLY A 14 -14.26 15.68 -9.03
N ILE A 15 -13.30 15.59 -9.95
CA ILE A 15 -12.89 14.32 -10.56
C ILE A 15 -11.66 13.80 -9.81
N LEU A 16 -11.76 12.58 -9.26
CA LEU A 16 -10.65 11.91 -8.60
C LEU A 16 -9.94 10.96 -9.58
N TYR A 17 -8.68 11.26 -9.86
CA TYR A 17 -7.79 10.39 -10.61
C TYR A 17 -6.99 9.52 -9.65
N LEU A 18 -7.06 8.21 -9.85
CA LEU A 18 -6.28 7.23 -9.12
C LEU A 18 -5.32 6.56 -10.09
N THR A 19 -4.04 6.54 -9.76
CA THR A 19 -3.01 5.85 -10.52
C THR A 19 -2.39 4.78 -9.64
N ALA A 20 -2.66 3.51 -9.96
CA ALA A 20 -2.09 2.37 -9.27
C ALA A 20 -0.83 1.89 -9.99
N THR A 21 0.27 1.74 -9.24
CA THR A 21 1.54 1.24 -9.74
C THR A 21 2.06 0.15 -8.81
N VAL A 22 2.44 -1.00 -9.38
CA VAL A 22 3.15 -2.03 -8.63
C VAL A 22 4.55 -1.54 -8.33
N VAL A 23 4.87 -1.33 -7.06
CA VAL A 23 6.15 -0.75 -6.63
C VAL A 23 7.13 -1.79 -6.14
N TYR A 24 6.66 -2.91 -5.59
CA TYR A 24 7.51 -3.96 -5.06
C TYR A 24 6.78 -5.30 -5.08
N THR A 25 7.54 -6.38 -5.26
CA THR A 25 7.04 -7.75 -5.22
C THR A 25 8.01 -8.62 -4.43
N GLU A 26 7.49 -9.50 -3.59
CA GLU A 26 8.25 -10.49 -2.84
C GLU A 26 7.52 -11.83 -2.80
N PRO A 27 8.18 -12.95 -2.45
CA PRO A 27 7.51 -14.23 -2.29
C PRO A 27 6.43 -14.17 -1.19
N ALA A 28 5.23 -14.65 -1.49
CA ALA A 28 4.14 -14.73 -0.51
C ALA A 28 4.31 -15.94 0.42
N PRO A 29 3.88 -15.87 1.70
CA PRO A 29 3.94 -17.00 2.64
C PRO A 29 3.11 -18.22 2.18
N THR A 30 2.02 -17.97 1.46
CA THR A 30 1.07 -18.98 0.97
C THR A 30 1.48 -19.63 -0.35
N GLY A 31 2.64 -19.26 -0.90
CA GLY A 31 3.02 -19.56 -2.29
C GLY A 31 2.56 -18.47 -3.25
N GLY A 32 3.34 -18.25 -4.31
CA GLY A 32 3.15 -17.16 -5.29
C GLY A 32 3.86 -15.86 -4.89
N SER A 33 3.33 -14.71 -5.31
CA SER A 33 3.93 -13.38 -5.10
C SER A 33 3.04 -12.43 -4.31
N ARG A 34 3.62 -11.83 -3.27
CA ARG A 34 3.06 -10.71 -2.52
C ARG A 34 3.43 -9.41 -3.22
N VAL A 35 2.41 -8.68 -3.63
CA VAL A 35 2.50 -7.50 -4.49
C VAL A 35 2.15 -6.26 -3.67
N GLN A 36 3.08 -5.32 -3.64
CA GLN A 36 2.83 -4.00 -3.08
C GLN A 36 2.49 -3.00 -4.17
N ILE A 37 1.33 -2.38 -4.00
CA ILE A 37 0.76 -1.42 -4.93
C ILE A 37 0.71 -0.06 -4.27
N ARG A 38 1.34 0.92 -4.91
CA ARG A 38 1.22 2.33 -4.57
C ARG A 38 0.11 2.93 -5.41
N VAL A 39 -0.85 3.58 -4.77
CA VAL A 39 -1.95 4.29 -5.44
C VAL A 39 -1.79 5.77 -5.17
N ASP A 40 -1.49 6.54 -6.20
CA ASP A 40 -1.42 8.00 -6.12
C ASP A 40 -2.78 8.60 -6.50
N SER A 41 -3.29 9.49 -5.65
CA SER A 41 -4.59 10.13 -5.80
C SER A 41 -4.45 11.61 -6.13
N LYS A 42 -5.12 12.04 -7.19
CA LYS A 42 -5.10 13.44 -7.65
C LYS A 42 -6.52 13.90 -7.90
N VAL A 43 -6.91 15.01 -7.29
CA VAL A 43 -8.21 15.64 -7.50
C VAL A 43 -8.07 16.74 -8.53
N ARG A 44 -8.98 16.75 -9.49
CA ARG A 44 -9.17 17.85 -10.44
C ARG A 44 -10.50 18.52 -10.15
N ASP A 45 -10.44 19.82 -9.90
CA ASP A 45 -11.63 20.65 -9.81
C ASP A 45 -12.15 20.95 -11.23
N VAL A 46 -13.47 20.86 -11.39
CA VAL A 46 -14.15 21.07 -12.67
C VAL A 46 -14.21 22.56 -13.01
N HIS A 47 -14.24 23.43 -12.01
CA HIS A 47 -14.42 24.88 -12.19
C HIS A 47 -13.09 25.61 -12.38
N HIS A 48 -12.11 25.31 -11.53
CA HIS A 48 -10.73 25.74 -11.68
C HIS A 48 -9.92 24.51 -12.06
N SER A 49 -9.42 24.42 -13.29
CA SER A 49 -8.67 23.28 -13.85
C SER A 49 -7.37 22.89 -13.10
N SER A 50 -7.19 23.30 -11.85
CA SER A 50 -6.15 22.91 -10.93
C SER A 50 -6.23 21.42 -10.58
N LEU A 51 -5.07 20.78 -10.55
CA LEU A 51 -4.89 19.39 -10.19
C LEU A 51 -4.09 19.32 -8.90
N ARG A 52 -4.69 18.80 -7.84
CA ARG A 52 -4.10 18.73 -6.50
C ARG A 52 -3.82 17.28 -6.13
N ASN A 53 -2.69 17.03 -5.47
CA ASN A 53 -2.34 15.70 -4.99
C ASN A 53 -2.93 15.48 -3.61
N THR A 54 -3.88 14.56 -3.50
CA THR A 54 -4.68 14.34 -2.30
C THR A 54 -4.02 13.33 -1.36
N GLY A 55 -3.11 12.51 -1.87
CA GLY A 55 -2.38 11.54 -1.07
C GLY A 55 -1.97 10.30 -1.85
N THR A 56 -1.23 9.44 -1.15
CA THR A 56 -0.73 8.17 -1.67
C THR A 56 -1.13 7.06 -0.71
N PHE A 57 -1.65 5.96 -1.26
CA PHE A 57 -2.05 4.77 -0.53
C PHE A 57 -1.13 3.61 -0.87
N THR A 58 -0.94 2.70 0.08
CA THR A 58 -0.21 1.45 -0.15
C THR A 58 -1.14 0.29 0.16
N TYR A 59 -1.29 -0.61 -0.81
CA TYR A 59 -2.02 -1.86 -0.64
C TYR A 59 -1.09 -3.03 -0.89
N THR A 60 -1.31 -4.11 -0.15
CA THR A 60 -0.55 -5.35 -0.26
C THR A 60 -1.54 -6.46 -0.62
N PHE A 61 -1.25 -7.22 -1.68
CA PHE A 61 -2.07 -8.34 -2.16
C PHE A 61 -1.21 -9.57 -2.34
N ASP A 62 -1.75 -10.75 -2.03
CA ASP A 62 -1.11 -12.03 -2.34
C ASP A 62 -1.70 -12.58 -3.63
N THR A 63 -0.83 -13.00 -4.54
CA THR A 63 -1.19 -13.57 -5.84
C THR A 63 -0.64 -14.99 -5.93
N GLU A 64 -1.38 -15.90 -6.53
CA GLU A 64 -0.97 -17.31 -6.72
C GLU A 64 0.19 -17.46 -7.72
N GLU A 65 0.26 -16.55 -8.69
CA GLU A 65 1.32 -16.53 -9.71
C GLU A 65 2.62 -15.91 -9.16
N GLU A 66 3.75 -16.50 -9.56
CA GLU A 66 5.08 -16.00 -9.20
C GLU A 66 5.60 -15.04 -10.28
N PHE A 67 5.76 -13.76 -9.93
CA PHE A 67 6.37 -12.78 -10.82
C PHE A 67 7.15 -11.72 -10.05
N LYS A 68 8.15 -11.14 -10.72
CA LYS A 68 9.03 -10.12 -10.14
C LYS A 68 9.00 -8.85 -10.95
N VAL A 69 8.78 -7.71 -10.27
CA VAL A 69 8.88 -6.38 -10.89
C VAL A 69 10.25 -5.77 -10.63
N LEU A 70 10.78 -5.06 -11.64
CA LEU A 70 11.99 -4.26 -11.53
C LEU A 70 11.70 -2.82 -12.02
N PRO A 71 12.16 -1.80 -11.29
CA PRO A 71 11.99 -0.40 -11.69
C PRO A 71 12.86 -0.11 -12.92
N LYS A 72 12.31 0.66 -13.87
CA LYS A 72 13.01 1.10 -15.09
C LYS A 72 13.51 2.54 -14.95
N THR A 73 12.74 3.39 -14.30
CA THR A 73 13.08 4.81 -14.12
C THR A 73 13.60 5.09 -12.71
N TYR A 74 14.31 6.21 -12.55
CA TYR A 74 14.77 6.64 -11.24
C TYR A 74 13.62 6.88 -10.25
N GLY A 75 12.50 7.46 -10.70
CA GLY A 75 11.34 7.69 -9.84
C GLY A 75 10.69 6.39 -9.35
N GLU A 76 10.64 5.38 -10.21
CA GLU A 76 10.21 4.02 -9.83
C GLU A 76 11.22 3.40 -8.87
N PHE A 77 12.52 3.61 -9.07
CA PHE A 77 13.56 3.06 -8.20
C PHE A 77 13.46 3.60 -6.77
N VAL A 78 13.23 4.90 -6.60
CA VAL A 78 13.02 5.50 -5.27
C VAL A 78 11.78 4.89 -4.60
N SER A 79 10.69 4.74 -5.35
CA SER A 79 9.45 4.13 -4.84
C SER A 79 9.63 2.65 -4.49
N TYR A 80 10.42 1.92 -5.27
CA TYR A 80 10.76 0.51 -5.05
C TYR A 80 11.55 0.32 -3.74
N ILE A 81 12.55 1.17 -3.48
CA ILE A 81 13.34 1.10 -2.25
C ILE A 81 12.49 1.43 -1.01
N ASP A 82 11.61 2.43 -1.11
CA ASP A 82 10.69 2.79 -0.03
C ASP A 82 9.71 1.65 0.28
N ALA A 83 9.10 1.09 -0.76
CA ALA A 83 8.19 -0.06 -0.65
C ALA A 83 8.89 -1.29 -0.04
N ARG A 84 10.11 -1.61 -0.47
CA ARG A 84 10.89 -2.72 0.11
C ARG A 84 11.10 -2.56 1.62
N LYS A 85 11.54 -1.38 2.07
CA LYS A 85 11.72 -1.10 3.51
C LYS A 85 10.42 -1.27 4.29
N LYS A 86 9.31 -0.87 3.69
CA LYS A 86 7.98 -0.98 4.27
C LYS A 86 7.49 -2.44 4.34
N ALA A 87 7.81 -3.25 3.33
CA ALA A 87 7.57 -4.69 3.33
C ALA A 87 8.33 -5.39 4.47
N GLU A 88 9.60 -5.04 4.65
CA GLU A 88 10.44 -5.57 5.74
C GLU A 88 9.87 -5.20 7.11
N ALA A 89 9.46 -3.94 7.30
CA ALA A 89 8.81 -3.49 8.53
C ALA A 89 7.49 -4.23 8.79
N GLU A 90 6.66 -4.43 7.76
CA GLU A 90 5.40 -5.15 7.86
C GLU A 90 5.61 -6.63 8.21
N ARG A 91 6.63 -7.28 7.62
CA ARG A 91 7.04 -8.65 8.00
C ARG A 91 7.50 -8.74 9.45
N SER A 92 8.35 -7.81 9.90
CA SER A 92 8.82 -7.82 11.29
C SER A 92 7.68 -7.67 12.30
N TRP A 93 6.65 -6.91 11.94
CA TRP A 93 5.45 -6.78 12.75
C TRP A 93 4.61 -8.05 12.76
N ALA A 94 4.43 -8.69 11.61
CA ALA A 94 3.70 -9.95 11.49
C ALA A 94 4.35 -11.09 12.29
N ASP A 95 5.68 -11.20 12.25
CA ASP A 95 6.44 -12.19 13.03
C ASP A 95 6.28 -11.98 14.55
N THR A 96 6.17 -10.71 14.99
CA THR A 96 5.91 -10.39 16.40
C THR A 96 4.48 -10.74 16.83
N SER A 97 3.50 -10.67 15.92
CA SER A 97 2.10 -11.00 16.24
C SER A 97 1.83 -12.50 16.32
N ASP A 98 2.58 -13.33 15.59
CA ASP A 98 2.44 -14.80 15.67
C ASP A 98 3.02 -15.37 16.99
N ASP A 99 3.87 -14.62 17.70
CA ASP A 99 4.43 -15.00 19.01
C ASP A 99 3.52 -14.62 20.21
N VAL A 100 2.31 -14.10 19.96
CA VAL A 100 1.34 -13.85 21.03
C VAL A 100 0.64 -15.17 21.39
N PRO A 101 0.83 -15.72 22.61
CA PRO A 101 0.14 -16.94 22.99
C PRO A 101 -1.37 -16.69 23.04
N ASP A 102 -2.12 -17.60 22.42
CA ASP A 102 -3.60 -17.68 22.26
C ASP A 102 -4.43 -17.45 23.54
N THR A 103 -3.78 -17.37 24.70
CA THR A 103 -4.36 -17.22 26.03
C THR A 103 -5.00 -15.83 26.26
N LEU A 104 -4.74 -14.82 25.44
CA LEU A 104 -5.24 -13.44 25.63
C LEU A 104 -6.55 -13.13 24.89
N GLU A 105 -6.94 -13.92 23.89
CA GLU A 105 -8.21 -13.76 23.16
C GLU A 105 -9.43 -14.21 23.99
N ALA A 106 -9.22 -15.05 25.00
CA ALA A 106 -10.30 -15.60 25.84
C ALA A 106 -10.73 -14.66 27.00
N SER A 107 -9.97 -13.61 27.34
CA SER A 107 -10.26 -12.74 28.49
C SER A 107 -10.98 -11.43 28.13
N VAL A 108 -11.21 -11.15 26.85
CA VAL A 108 -11.93 -9.94 26.39
C VAL A 108 -13.45 -10.17 26.29
N VAL A 109 -13.90 -11.42 26.44
CA VAL A 109 -15.33 -11.79 26.50
C VAL A 109 -15.68 -12.28 27.90
N GLU A 110 -15.57 -11.40 28.90
CA GLU A 110 -16.33 -11.53 30.16
C GLU A 110 -16.77 -10.15 30.65
#